data_AF-X6NSM8-F1
#
_entry.id   AF-X6NSM8-F1
#
_cell.length_a   1.000
_cell.length_b   1.000
_cell.length_c   1.000
_cell.angle_alpha   90.00
_cell.angle_beta   90.00
_cell.angle_gamma   90.00
#
_symmetry.space_group_name_H-M   'P 1'
#
loop_
_entity.id
_entity.type
_entity.pdbx_description
1 polymer ?
#
loop_
_entity_poly.entity_id
_entity_poly.type
_entity_poly.pdbx_seq_one_letter_code
_entity_poly.pdbx_strand_id
1 'polypeptide(L)'
;KKKKKPLMDSEEVINVAENVISKGSTFAKSINSKFLWMWSWYNTMYLGGAHGVSGILYSILCIPALTKKYNRELLSMIETCKSQCQMKSGNYMTKLSKNKKQEEDALVHWCHGAPAFVSLYAKAFQVLSHSNEKFAASTTTYAEECNKVVWERGILRKGPGLCHGVGGNGYAFLCMYRSFHHNLKYLYQSFCFASFLLNTDQLQDFYATPDNPLSLFEGKIGGGIFVFDTIFAPLTSRFPCFE
;
A
#
# COMPACT_ATOMS: atom_id res chain seq x y z
N LYS A 1 13.50 31.16 15.92
CA LYS A 1 13.68 29.69 15.95
C LYS A 1 13.98 29.20 14.54
N LYS A 2 15.17 28.63 14.25
CA LYS A 2 15.46 28.02 12.94
C LYS A 2 14.46 26.87 12.73
N LYS A 3 13.64 26.90 11.67
CA LYS A 3 12.78 25.77 11.29
C LYS A 3 13.71 24.58 11.04
N LYS A 4 13.64 23.54 11.89
CA LYS A 4 14.31 22.27 11.58
C LYS A 4 13.78 21.80 10.24
N LYS A 5 14.67 21.44 9.31
CA LYS A 5 14.24 20.79 8.06
C LYS A 5 13.44 19.53 8.42
N PRO A 6 12.38 19.20 7.66
CA PRO A 6 11.67 17.94 7.81
C PRO A 6 12.67 16.76 7.81
N LEU A 7 12.42 15.73 8.62
CA LEU A 7 13.31 14.56 8.72
C LEU A 7 13.56 13.91 7.35
N MET A 8 12.52 13.87 6.50
CA MET A 8 12.59 13.32 5.14
C MET A 8 13.49 14.12 4.19
N ASP A 9 13.88 15.36 4.55
CA ASP A 9 14.81 16.19 3.79
C ASP A 9 16.24 16.14 4.36
N SER A 10 16.51 15.25 5.31
CA SER A 10 17.85 15.05 5.85
C SER A 10 18.75 14.32 4.86
N GLU A 11 20.03 14.70 4.85
CA GLU A 11 21.04 14.09 3.98
C GLU A 11 21.22 12.59 4.28
N GLU A 12 21.11 12.19 5.54
CA GLU A 12 21.18 10.79 5.96
C GLU A 12 20.06 9.95 5.32
N VAL A 13 18.80 10.42 5.39
CA VAL A 13 17.65 9.72 4.79
C VAL A 13 17.81 9.63 3.27
N ILE A 14 18.23 10.72 2.63
CA ILE A 14 18.47 10.75 1.18
C ILE A 14 19.55 9.75 0.79
N ASN A 15 20.69 9.73 1.50
CA ASN A 15 21.81 8.82 1.21
C ASN A 15 21.42 7.35 1.36
N VAL A 16 20.65 7.01 2.41
CA VAL A 16 20.13 5.65 2.59
C VAL A 16 19.20 5.26 1.44
N ALA A 17 18.26 6.14 1.07
CA ALA A 17 17.31 5.85 0.00
C ALA A 17 17.98 5.78 -1.39
N GLU A 18 19.01 6.59 -1.66
CA GLU A 18 19.82 6.45 -2.88
C GLU A 18 20.59 5.13 -2.93
N ASN A 19 21.09 4.64 -1.78
CA ASN A 19 21.69 3.31 -1.69
C ASN A 19 20.66 2.21 -2.01
N VAL A 20 19.44 2.32 -1.48
CA VAL A 20 18.33 1.40 -1.78
C VAL A 20 18.02 1.38 -3.28
N ILE A 21 17.95 2.55 -3.93
CA ILE A 21 17.75 2.67 -5.39
C ILE A 21 18.91 2.03 -6.15
N SER A 22 20.15 2.30 -5.76
CA SER A 22 21.35 1.77 -6.44
C SER A 22 21.42 0.25 -6.36
N LYS A 23 21.16 -0.33 -5.18
CA LYS A 23 21.04 -1.79 -4.99
C LYS A 23 19.89 -2.36 -5.81
N GLY A 24 18.75 -1.67 -5.85
CA GLY A 24 17.59 -2.07 -6.64
C GLY A 24 17.87 -2.10 -8.14
N SER A 25 18.58 -1.10 -8.66
CA SER A 25 19.00 -1.05 -10.06
C SER A 25 20.01 -2.15 -10.40
N THR A 26 20.99 -2.38 -9.53
CA THR A 26 22.00 -3.42 -9.71
C THR A 26 21.36 -4.80 -9.76
N PHE A 27 20.47 -5.10 -8.81
CA PHE A 27 19.76 -6.37 -8.77
C PHE A 27 18.85 -6.55 -9.99
N ALA A 28 18.07 -5.53 -10.35
CA ALA A 28 17.23 -5.56 -11.55
C ALA A 28 18.02 -5.90 -12.82
N LYS A 29 19.19 -5.28 -13.03
CA LYS A 29 20.08 -5.58 -14.16
C LYS A 29 20.59 -7.02 -14.12
N SER A 30 21.00 -7.51 -12.94
CA SER A 30 21.57 -8.85 -12.78
C SER A 30 20.60 -9.98 -13.17
N ILE A 31 19.29 -9.75 -13.05
CA ILE A 31 18.25 -10.71 -13.40
C ILE A 31 17.54 -10.39 -14.74
N ASN A 32 18.03 -9.39 -15.48
CA ASN A 32 17.39 -8.85 -16.69
C ASN A 32 15.90 -8.53 -16.45
N SER A 33 15.62 -7.81 -15.36
CA SER A 33 14.26 -7.46 -14.94
C SER A 33 13.62 -6.47 -15.92
N LYS A 34 12.28 -6.56 -16.02
CA LYS A 34 11.49 -5.51 -16.67
C LYS A 34 11.35 -4.25 -15.82
N PHE A 35 11.59 -4.35 -14.52
CA PHE A 35 11.61 -3.19 -13.61
C PHE A 35 12.96 -2.49 -13.67
N LEU A 36 12.95 -1.17 -13.62
CA LEU A 36 14.18 -0.38 -13.48
C LEU A 36 14.89 -0.69 -12.15
N TRP A 37 14.11 -0.89 -11.09
CA TRP A 37 14.58 -1.27 -9.76
C TRP A 37 13.82 -2.50 -9.26
N MET A 38 14.53 -3.47 -8.71
CA MET A 38 13.95 -4.67 -8.14
C MET A 38 14.71 -5.07 -6.89
N TRP A 39 14.03 -5.66 -5.92
CA TRP A 39 14.64 -6.11 -4.68
C TRP A 39 14.22 -7.55 -4.38
N SER A 40 14.99 -8.20 -3.51
CA SER A 40 14.62 -9.50 -2.96
C SER A 40 14.80 -9.51 -1.45
N TRP A 41 13.94 -10.25 -0.77
CA TRP A 41 13.99 -10.52 0.65
C TRP A 41 13.75 -12.01 0.84
N TYR A 42 14.63 -12.69 1.58
CA TYR A 42 14.68 -14.17 1.65
C TYR A 42 14.54 -14.85 0.28
N ASN A 43 15.40 -14.44 -0.68
CA ASN A 43 15.43 -14.95 -2.05
C ASN A 43 14.12 -14.81 -2.84
N THR A 44 13.19 -13.98 -2.38
CA THR A 44 11.89 -13.76 -3.01
C THR A 44 11.72 -12.29 -3.39
N MET A 45 11.27 -12.05 -4.63
CA MET A 45 10.99 -10.70 -5.15
C MET A 45 9.56 -10.30 -4.79
N TYR A 46 9.33 -9.91 -3.53
CA TYR A 46 8.01 -9.52 -3.06
C TYR A 46 7.51 -8.22 -3.70
N LEU A 47 6.19 -8.10 -3.82
CA LEU A 47 5.55 -6.96 -4.48
C LEU A 47 4.72 -6.07 -3.53
N GLY A 48 4.23 -6.62 -2.41
CA GLY A 48 3.33 -5.92 -1.49
C GLY A 48 3.99 -4.88 -0.57
N GLY A 49 3.23 -4.38 0.41
CA GLY A 49 3.60 -3.23 1.25
C GLY A 49 4.62 -3.54 2.34
N ALA A 50 4.64 -4.77 2.86
CA ALA A 50 5.50 -5.13 4.00
C ALA A 50 6.96 -5.38 3.60
N HIS A 51 7.17 -6.14 2.52
CA HIS A 51 8.51 -6.64 2.14
C HIS A 51 8.84 -6.42 0.67
N GLY A 52 7.99 -5.69 -0.07
CA GLY A 52 8.02 -5.67 -1.53
C GLY A 52 8.18 -4.31 -2.17
N VAL A 53 8.15 -4.34 -3.50
CA VAL A 53 8.29 -3.17 -4.37
C VAL A 53 7.34 -2.04 -3.97
N SER A 54 6.08 -2.33 -3.64
CA SER A 54 5.10 -1.31 -3.27
C SER A 54 5.52 -0.51 -2.04
N GLY A 55 5.95 -1.17 -0.96
CA GLY A 55 6.41 -0.49 0.26
C GLY A 55 7.68 0.33 0.04
N ILE A 56 8.63 -0.19 -0.74
CA ILE A 56 9.88 0.51 -1.06
C ILE A 56 9.59 1.77 -1.89
N LEU A 57 8.79 1.66 -2.95
CA LEU A 57 8.42 2.80 -3.78
C LEU A 57 7.63 3.84 -2.98
N TYR A 58 6.68 3.43 -2.14
CA TYR A 58 5.97 4.33 -1.24
C TYR A 58 6.93 5.15 -0.38
N SER A 59 7.93 4.48 0.21
CA SER A 59 8.94 5.14 1.05
C SER A 59 9.79 6.15 0.26
N ILE A 60 10.20 5.81 -0.96
CA ILE A 60 10.94 6.74 -1.85
C ILE A 60 10.07 7.95 -2.21
N LEU A 61 8.78 7.74 -2.49
CA LEU A 61 7.83 8.81 -2.82
C LEU A 61 7.58 9.77 -1.63
N CYS A 62 7.93 9.37 -0.40
CA CYS A 62 7.88 10.25 0.76
C CYS A 62 9.05 11.23 0.84
N ILE A 63 10.07 11.11 -0.03
CA ILE A 63 11.30 11.92 0.01
C ILE A 63 11.29 12.91 -1.17
N PRO A 64 10.99 14.21 -0.96
CA PRO A 64 10.83 15.19 -2.04
C PRO A 64 12.06 15.36 -2.94
N ALA A 65 13.26 15.26 -2.37
CA ALA A 65 14.49 15.34 -3.15
C ALA A 65 14.59 14.21 -4.20
N LEU A 66 14.12 13.01 -3.85
CA LEU A 66 14.15 11.85 -4.75
C LEU A 66 13.02 11.89 -5.77
N THR A 67 11.82 12.36 -5.40
CA THR A 67 10.72 12.53 -6.38
C THR A 67 11.07 13.54 -7.46
N LYS A 68 11.86 14.57 -7.13
CA LYS A 68 12.41 15.52 -8.09
C LYS A 68 13.54 14.91 -8.93
N LYS A 69 14.51 14.23 -8.29
CA LYS A 69 15.70 13.68 -8.95
C LYS A 69 15.37 12.52 -9.90
N TYR A 70 14.50 11.61 -9.48
CA TYR A 70 14.15 10.37 -10.19
C TYR A 70 12.73 10.38 -10.74
N ASN A 71 12.22 11.56 -11.12
CA ASN A 71 10.82 11.72 -11.51
C ASN A 71 10.41 10.77 -12.65
N ARG A 72 11.22 10.68 -13.71
CA ARG A 72 10.93 9.83 -14.88
C ARG A 72 10.96 8.34 -14.53
N GLU A 73 11.94 7.94 -13.74
CA GLU A 73 12.10 6.56 -13.29
C GLU A 73 10.94 6.15 -12.38
N LEU A 74 10.51 7.03 -11.47
CA LEU A 74 9.36 6.78 -10.60
C LEU A 74 8.07 6.64 -11.39
N LEU A 75 7.81 7.53 -12.35
CA LEU A 75 6.65 7.40 -13.26
C LEU A 75 6.68 6.03 -13.98
N SER A 76 7.83 5.64 -14.53
CA SER A 76 8.01 4.36 -15.21
C SER A 76 7.84 3.16 -14.25
N MET A 77 8.30 3.26 -13.01
CA MET A 77 8.15 2.22 -12.00
C MET A 77 6.68 2.02 -11.60
N ILE A 78 5.89 3.09 -11.48
CA ILE A 78 4.45 3.03 -11.22
C ILE A 78 3.70 2.32 -12.36
N GLU A 79 3.99 2.68 -13.61
CA GLU A 79 3.44 2.02 -14.80
C GLU A 79 3.86 0.54 -14.90
N THR A 80 5.10 0.23 -14.51
CA THR A 80 5.60 -1.15 -14.47
C THR A 80 4.88 -1.96 -13.40
N CYS A 81 4.60 -1.38 -12.23
CA CYS A 81 3.79 -2.03 -11.20
C CYS A 81 2.42 -2.43 -11.74
N LYS A 82 1.71 -1.51 -12.38
CA LYS A 82 0.41 -1.80 -13.01
C LYS A 82 0.51 -2.91 -14.06
N SER A 83 1.40 -2.75 -15.03
CA SER A 83 1.46 -3.64 -16.20
C SER A 83 2.04 -5.03 -15.92
N GLN A 84 2.94 -5.15 -14.93
CA GLN A 84 3.60 -6.42 -14.62
C GLN A 84 3.02 -7.15 -13.42
N CYS A 85 2.40 -6.45 -12.45
CA CYS A 85 1.98 -7.07 -11.18
C CYS A 85 0.49 -7.38 -11.09
N GLN A 86 -0.37 -6.65 -11.82
CA GLN A 86 -1.80 -6.82 -11.67
C GLN A 86 -2.28 -8.13 -12.33
N MET A 87 -3.11 -8.85 -11.60
CA MET A 87 -3.78 -10.07 -12.03
C MET A 87 -5.09 -9.74 -12.75
N LYS A 88 -5.67 -10.73 -13.45
CA LYS A 88 -6.94 -10.53 -14.18
C LYS A 88 -8.11 -10.07 -13.29
N SER A 89 -8.10 -10.42 -12.00
CA SER A 89 -9.12 -9.98 -11.04
C SER A 89 -9.02 -8.51 -10.64
N GLY A 90 -7.92 -7.82 -11.01
CA GLY A 90 -7.57 -6.50 -10.48
C GLY A 90 -6.69 -6.56 -9.23
N ASN A 91 -6.55 -7.73 -8.58
CA ASN A 91 -5.64 -7.92 -7.46
C ASN A 91 -4.17 -7.90 -7.91
N TYR A 92 -3.23 -7.88 -6.97
CA TYR A 92 -1.80 -7.85 -7.25
C TYR A 92 -1.13 -9.13 -6.79
N MET A 93 -0.21 -9.63 -7.63
CA MET A 93 0.67 -10.74 -7.28
C MET A 93 1.44 -10.42 -5.98
N THR A 94 1.68 -11.45 -5.20
CA THR A 94 2.42 -11.40 -3.93
C THR A 94 3.93 -11.27 -4.17
N LYS A 95 4.42 -11.87 -5.26
CA LYS A 95 5.83 -11.92 -5.64
C LYS A 95 5.99 -11.99 -7.15
N LEU A 96 7.15 -11.57 -7.65
CA LEU A 96 7.51 -11.79 -9.05
C LEU A 96 8.09 -13.20 -9.19
N SER A 97 7.45 -14.07 -9.97
CA SER A 97 7.95 -15.41 -10.29
C SER A 97 8.07 -15.62 -11.80
N LYS A 98 9.11 -16.35 -12.22
CA LYS A 98 9.23 -16.83 -13.60
C LYS A 98 8.11 -17.81 -13.97
N ASN A 99 7.51 -18.46 -12.97
CA ASN A 99 6.47 -19.47 -13.15
C ASN A 99 5.12 -18.97 -12.64
N LYS A 100 4.44 -18.17 -13.47
CA LYS A 100 3.14 -17.53 -13.15
C LYS A 100 2.01 -18.51 -12.83
N LYS A 101 2.16 -19.81 -13.15
CA LYS A 101 1.13 -20.84 -12.92
C LYS A 101 0.91 -21.20 -11.44
N GLN A 102 1.81 -20.80 -10.54
CA GLN A 102 1.74 -21.14 -9.11
C GLN A 102 1.22 -20.01 -8.22
N GLU A 103 0.87 -18.85 -8.79
CA GLU A 103 0.44 -17.72 -7.98
C GLU A 103 -1.08 -17.71 -7.82
N GLU A 104 -1.53 -18.06 -6.62
CA GLU A 104 -2.94 -18.02 -6.26
C GLU A 104 -3.41 -16.58 -6.06
N ASP A 105 -4.52 -16.24 -6.69
CA ASP A 105 -5.21 -14.95 -6.48
C ASP A 105 -6.02 -14.98 -5.18
N ALA A 106 -5.33 -15.13 -4.05
CA ALA A 106 -5.97 -15.32 -2.75
C ALA A 106 -5.79 -14.12 -1.82
N LEU A 107 -4.59 -13.52 -1.77
CA LEU A 107 -4.24 -12.56 -0.74
C LEU A 107 -4.69 -11.14 -1.11
N VAL A 108 -5.55 -10.57 -0.26
CA VAL A 108 -6.01 -9.18 -0.33
C VAL A 108 -5.63 -8.51 0.97
N HIS A 109 -4.33 -8.31 1.19
CA HIS A 109 -3.75 -7.82 2.44
C HIS A 109 -2.86 -6.59 2.19
N TRP A 110 -2.64 -5.75 3.20
CA TRP A 110 -1.61 -4.69 3.13
C TRP A 110 -0.21 -5.27 2.90
N CYS A 111 0.13 -6.38 3.56
CA CYS A 111 1.42 -7.02 3.33
C CYS A 111 1.56 -7.61 1.91
N HIS A 112 0.48 -8.11 1.31
CA HIS A 112 0.46 -8.79 0.02
C HIS A 112 -0.90 -8.61 -0.69
N GLY A 113 -0.91 -7.92 -1.84
CA GLY A 113 -2.09 -7.75 -2.69
C GLY A 113 -2.50 -6.28 -2.88
N ALA A 114 -3.68 -6.09 -3.44
CA ALA A 114 -4.23 -4.78 -3.84
C ALA A 114 -4.20 -3.69 -2.75
N PRO A 115 -4.46 -3.96 -1.45
CA PRO A 115 -4.45 -2.90 -0.43
C PRO A 115 -3.13 -2.13 -0.35
N ALA A 116 -1.98 -2.79 -0.56
CA ALA A 116 -0.68 -2.12 -0.61
C ALA A 116 -0.57 -1.14 -1.79
N PHE A 117 -1.09 -1.55 -2.94
CA PHE A 117 -1.02 -0.79 -4.18
C PHE A 117 -1.97 0.40 -4.18
N VAL A 118 -3.07 0.36 -3.42
CA VAL A 118 -3.88 1.57 -3.14
C VAL A 118 -3.00 2.67 -2.54
N SER A 119 -2.27 2.37 -1.47
CA SER A 119 -1.39 3.36 -0.82
C SER A 119 -0.29 3.86 -1.76
N LEU A 120 0.31 2.96 -2.55
CA LEU A 120 1.32 3.33 -3.54
C LEU A 120 0.77 4.32 -4.58
N TYR A 121 -0.36 3.99 -5.22
CA TYR A 121 -0.94 4.83 -6.27
C TYR A 121 -1.47 6.14 -5.72
N ALA A 122 -2.09 6.13 -4.54
CA ALA A 122 -2.50 7.35 -3.85
C ALA A 122 -1.30 8.27 -3.58
N LYS A 123 -0.19 7.74 -3.07
CA LYS A 123 1.02 8.52 -2.82
C LYS A 123 1.66 9.04 -4.12
N ALA A 124 1.73 8.20 -5.15
CA ALA A 124 2.23 8.59 -6.46
C ALA A 124 1.38 9.71 -7.08
N PHE A 125 0.06 9.62 -6.99
CA PHE A 125 -0.85 10.69 -7.39
C PHE A 125 -0.53 11.98 -6.64
N GLN A 126 -0.41 11.95 -5.32
CA GLN A 126 -0.14 13.16 -4.53
C GLN A 126 1.17 13.87 -4.90
N VAL A 127 2.23 13.14 -5.27
CA VAL A 127 3.57 13.74 -5.41
C VAL A 127 4.08 13.84 -6.85
N LEU A 128 3.52 13.09 -7.80
CA LEU A 128 3.98 13.06 -9.19
C LEU A 128 2.97 13.63 -10.21
N SER A 129 1.73 13.94 -9.81
CA SER A 129 0.66 14.35 -10.75
C SER A 129 0.67 15.83 -11.17
N HIS A 130 1.36 16.70 -10.41
CA HIS A 130 1.25 18.17 -10.49
C HIS A 130 1.41 18.78 -11.90
N SER A 131 2.11 18.12 -12.81
CA SER A 131 2.35 18.60 -14.18
C SER A 131 2.06 17.56 -15.25
N ASN A 132 1.30 16.50 -14.92
CA ASN A 132 1.02 15.41 -15.84
C ASN A 132 -0.39 14.85 -15.63
N GLU A 133 -1.37 15.50 -16.25
CA GLU A 133 -2.79 15.13 -16.16
C GLU A 133 -3.06 13.69 -16.61
N LYS A 134 -2.36 13.22 -17.65
CA LYS A 134 -2.49 11.84 -18.13
C LYS A 134 -2.05 10.83 -17.07
N PHE A 135 -0.93 11.09 -16.40
CA PHE A 135 -0.46 10.25 -15.29
C PHE A 135 -1.40 10.34 -14.09
N ALA A 136 -1.93 11.53 -13.79
CA ALA A 136 -2.92 11.72 -12.74
C ALA A 136 -4.16 10.84 -12.98
N ALA A 137 -4.76 10.91 -14.17
CA ALA A 137 -5.93 10.12 -14.54
C ALA A 137 -5.63 8.60 -14.51
N SER A 138 -4.47 8.19 -15.03
CA SER A 138 -4.06 6.78 -15.07
C SER A 138 -3.87 6.24 -13.65
N THR A 139 -3.16 6.96 -12.79
CA THR A 139 -2.89 6.54 -11.42
C THR A 139 -4.16 6.48 -10.56
N THR A 140 -5.08 7.43 -10.73
CA THR A 140 -6.42 7.35 -10.11
C THR A 140 -7.17 6.11 -10.56
N THR A 141 -7.12 5.78 -11.85
CA THR A 141 -7.74 4.55 -12.38
C THR A 141 -7.12 3.30 -11.75
N TYR A 142 -5.79 3.26 -11.59
CA TYR A 142 -5.11 2.10 -10.97
C TYR A 142 -5.51 1.94 -9.50
N ALA A 143 -5.65 3.06 -8.77
CA ALA A 143 -6.13 3.06 -7.41
C ALA A 143 -7.59 2.59 -7.31
N GLU A 144 -8.48 3.02 -8.22
CA GLU A 144 -9.87 2.55 -8.29
C GLU A 144 -9.99 1.04 -8.54
N GLU A 145 -9.17 0.49 -9.43
CA GLU A 145 -9.17 -0.95 -9.69
C GLU A 145 -8.73 -1.74 -8.46
N CYS A 146 -7.72 -1.27 -7.73
CA CYS A 146 -7.31 -1.86 -6.46
C CYS A 146 -8.45 -1.73 -5.42
N ASN A 147 -9.05 -0.55 -5.31
CA ASN A 147 -10.15 -0.26 -4.40
C ASN A 147 -11.35 -1.20 -4.63
N LYS A 148 -11.67 -1.52 -5.88
CA LYS A 148 -12.70 -2.50 -6.22
C LYS A 148 -12.40 -3.88 -5.62
N VAL A 149 -11.16 -4.33 -5.72
CA VAL A 149 -10.74 -5.62 -5.12
C VAL A 149 -10.88 -5.58 -3.60
N VAL A 150 -10.43 -4.49 -2.95
CA VAL A 150 -10.56 -4.34 -1.50
C VAL A 150 -12.04 -4.32 -1.09
N TRP A 151 -12.89 -3.66 -1.85
CA TRP A 151 -14.33 -3.63 -1.58
C TRP A 151 -15.01 -5.00 -1.69
N GLU A 152 -14.71 -5.75 -2.75
CA GLU A 152 -15.35 -7.04 -3.02
C GLU A 152 -14.81 -8.18 -2.15
N ARG A 153 -13.53 -8.11 -1.73
CA ARG A 153 -12.80 -9.24 -1.14
C ARG A 153 -12.04 -8.89 0.16
N GLY A 154 -12.14 -7.66 0.64
CA GLY A 154 -11.32 -7.17 1.75
C GLY A 154 -11.83 -7.48 3.16
N ILE A 155 -13.02 -8.07 3.30
CA ILE A 155 -13.49 -8.62 4.58
C ILE A 155 -12.88 -10.00 4.79
N LEU A 156 -11.80 -10.06 5.56
CA LEU A 156 -10.98 -11.26 5.72
C LEU A 156 -11.41 -12.08 6.94
N ARG A 157 -11.44 -13.40 6.79
CA ARG A 157 -11.59 -14.34 7.91
C ARG A 157 -10.36 -14.42 8.82
N LYS A 158 -9.25 -13.79 8.43
CA LYS A 158 -7.99 -13.87 9.19
C LYS A 158 -8.00 -13.05 10.49
N GLY A 159 -8.84 -12.02 10.58
CA GLY A 159 -8.96 -11.23 11.80
C GLY A 159 -9.11 -9.73 11.56
N PRO A 160 -9.16 -8.95 12.65
CA PRO A 160 -9.42 -7.52 12.60
C PRO A 160 -8.16 -6.65 12.37
N GLY A 161 -6.95 -7.21 12.48
CA GLY A 161 -5.68 -6.47 12.49
C GLY A 161 -5.32 -5.69 11.21
N LEU A 162 -4.16 -5.03 11.25
CA LEU A 162 -3.69 -4.14 10.19
C LEU A 162 -2.89 -4.82 9.07
N CYS A 163 -2.09 -5.84 9.37
CA CYS A 163 -1.17 -6.43 8.38
C CYS A 163 -1.92 -7.16 7.25
N HIS A 164 -2.97 -7.89 7.63
CA HIS A 164 -3.72 -8.83 6.81
C HIS A 164 -5.09 -9.11 7.44
N GLY A 165 -5.74 -8.04 7.91
CA GLY A 165 -7.06 -8.09 8.53
C GLY A 165 -7.98 -7.00 7.96
N VAL A 166 -9.22 -7.01 8.45
CA VAL A 166 -10.27 -6.06 7.99
C VAL A 166 -9.85 -4.61 8.24
N GLY A 167 -9.25 -4.30 9.39
CA GLY A 167 -8.83 -2.93 9.71
C GLY A 167 -7.79 -2.38 8.74
N GLY A 168 -6.78 -3.19 8.41
CA GLY A 168 -5.75 -2.81 7.44
C GLY A 168 -6.30 -2.54 6.05
N ASN A 169 -7.23 -3.39 5.59
CA ASN A 169 -7.91 -3.19 4.32
C ASN A 169 -8.82 -1.96 4.34
N GLY A 170 -9.47 -1.67 5.47
CA GLY A 170 -10.27 -0.48 5.66
C GLY A 170 -9.48 0.83 5.48
N TYR A 171 -8.22 0.86 5.93
CA TYR A 171 -7.34 2.01 5.71
C TYR A 171 -7.09 2.32 4.24
N ALA A 172 -7.23 1.36 3.32
CA ALA A 172 -7.15 1.63 1.89
C ALA A 172 -8.23 2.65 1.46
N PHE A 173 -9.45 2.54 2.01
CA PHE A 173 -10.52 3.50 1.74
C PHE A 173 -10.25 4.87 2.35
N LEU A 174 -9.71 4.95 3.57
CA LEU A 174 -9.29 6.21 4.17
C LEU A 174 -8.17 6.88 3.36
N CYS A 175 -7.21 6.10 2.87
CA CYS A 175 -6.17 6.58 1.96
C CYS A 175 -6.77 7.16 0.67
N MET A 176 -7.72 6.46 0.05
CA MET A 176 -8.44 6.98 -1.13
C MET A 176 -9.19 8.27 -0.81
N TYR A 177 -9.94 8.32 0.30
CA TYR A 177 -10.69 9.50 0.74
C TYR A 177 -9.80 10.73 0.88
N ARG A 178 -8.62 10.58 1.48
CA ARG A 178 -7.69 11.70 1.67
C ARG A 178 -6.98 12.12 0.38
N SER A 179 -6.82 11.20 -0.57
CA SER A 179 -5.98 11.42 -1.76
C SER A 179 -6.76 11.90 -2.98
N PHE A 180 -8.02 11.46 -3.12
CA PHE A 180 -8.84 11.72 -4.30
C PHE A 180 -10.05 12.60 -3.95
N HIS A 181 -9.74 13.85 -3.60
CA HIS A 181 -10.70 14.96 -3.44
C HIS A 181 -11.84 14.71 -2.42
N HIS A 182 -11.60 13.93 -1.37
CA HIS A 182 -12.60 13.68 -0.33
C HIS A 182 -13.92 13.12 -0.87
N ASN A 183 -13.85 12.28 -1.90
CA ASN A 183 -15.03 11.60 -2.43
C ASN A 183 -15.66 10.70 -1.35
N LEU A 184 -16.91 11.01 -0.98
CA LEU A 184 -17.64 10.35 0.11
C LEU A 184 -17.88 8.86 -0.12
N LYS A 185 -17.78 8.37 -1.38
CA LYS A 185 -17.79 6.94 -1.70
C LYS A 185 -16.79 6.16 -0.84
N TYR A 186 -15.54 6.65 -0.75
CA TYR A 186 -14.49 5.92 -0.02
C TYR A 186 -14.72 5.99 1.48
N LEU A 187 -15.16 7.14 1.99
CA LEU A 187 -15.48 7.27 3.41
C LEU A 187 -16.62 6.31 3.79
N TYR A 188 -17.64 6.19 2.95
CA TYR A 188 -18.71 5.19 3.13
C TYR A 188 -18.17 3.75 3.16
N GLN A 189 -17.28 3.38 2.23
CA GLN A 189 -16.67 2.05 2.23
C GLN A 189 -15.87 1.78 3.52
N SER A 190 -15.13 2.78 4.02
CA SER A 190 -14.44 2.70 5.31
C SER A 190 -15.41 2.49 6.47
N PHE A 191 -16.52 3.24 6.51
CA PHE A 191 -17.55 3.08 7.54
C PHE A 191 -18.18 1.69 7.52
N CYS A 192 -18.42 1.09 6.35
CA CYS A 192 -18.91 -0.28 6.26
C CYS A 192 -17.95 -1.28 6.90
N PHE A 193 -16.64 -1.14 6.67
CA PHE A 193 -15.61 -1.99 7.27
C PHE A 193 -15.50 -1.77 8.79
N ALA A 194 -15.58 -0.51 9.24
CA ALA A 194 -15.58 -0.17 10.66
C ALA A 194 -16.83 -0.72 11.37
N SER A 195 -17.99 -0.58 10.75
CA SER A 195 -19.27 -1.14 11.23
C SER A 195 -19.19 -2.66 11.32
N PHE A 196 -18.62 -3.34 10.33
CA PHE A 196 -18.37 -4.78 10.40
C PHE A 196 -17.57 -5.13 11.66
N LEU A 197 -16.44 -4.47 11.92
CA LEU A 197 -15.60 -4.72 13.09
C LEU A 197 -16.28 -4.47 14.44
N LEU A 198 -17.29 -3.61 14.50
CA LEU A 198 -18.07 -3.33 15.72
C LEU A 198 -19.06 -4.44 16.08
N ASN A 199 -19.38 -5.35 15.16
CA ASN A 199 -20.28 -6.49 15.41
C ASN A 199 -19.57 -7.67 16.09
N THR A 200 -18.80 -7.41 17.15
CA THR A 200 -17.84 -8.37 17.74
C THR A 200 -18.45 -9.69 18.18
N ASP A 201 -19.69 -9.68 18.67
CA ASP A 201 -20.36 -10.87 19.21
C ASP A 201 -20.73 -11.86 18.10
N GLN A 202 -21.06 -11.37 16.91
CA GLN A 202 -21.39 -12.19 15.74
C GLN A 202 -20.15 -12.69 15.00
N LEU A 203 -18.97 -12.14 15.31
CA LEU A 203 -17.73 -12.38 14.60
C LEU A 203 -16.77 -13.35 15.31
N GLN A 204 -17.12 -13.84 16.50
CA GLN A 204 -16.25 -14.77 17.23
C GLN A 204 -15.93 -16.04 16.43
N ASP A 205 -16.92 -16.64 15.77
CA ASP A 205 -16.74 -17.84 14.95
C ASP A 205 -16.29 -17.53 13.51
N PHE A 206 -16.32 -16.25 13.11
CA PHE A 206 -15.94 -15.82 11.76
C PHE A 206 -14.42 -15.76 11.59
N TYR A 207 -13.69 -15.41 12.65
CA TYR A 207 -12.25 -15.18 12.61
C TYR A 207 -11.42 -16.40 13.00
N ALA A 208 -10.31 -16.60 12.30
CA ALA A 208 -9.19 -17.33 12.86
C ALA A 208 -8.61 -16.54 14.06
N THR A 209 -8.14 -17.25 15.08
CA THR A 209 -7.42 -16.60 16.20
C THR A 209 -6.02 -16.20 15.71
N PRO A 210 -5.65 -14.90 15.76
CA PRO A 210 -4.31 -14.47 15.39
C PRO A 210 -3.26 -14.96 16.40
N ASP A 211 -1.99 -15.07 15.98
CA ASP A 211 -0.89 -15.46 16.86
C ASP A 211 -0.75 -14.50 18.05
N ASN A 212 -0.92 -13.20 17.80
CA ASN A 212 -0.97 -12.15 18.83
C ASN A 212 -2.32 -11.40 18.80
N PRO A 213 -3.38 -11.94 19.45
CA PRO A 213 -4.76 -11.44 19.31
C PRO A 213 -5.00 -10.00 19.74
N LEU A 214 -4.11 -9.42 20.56
CA LEU A 214 -4.20 -8.05 21.07
C LEU A 214 -3.17 -7.12 20.44
N SER A 215 -2.37 -7.56 19.47
CA SER A 215 -1.34 -6.70 18.86
C SER A 215 -1.91 -5.65 17.89
N LEU A 216 -1.08 -4.67 17.53
CA LEU A 216 -1.40 -3.67 16.51
C LEU A 216 -1.56 -4.28 15.11
N PHE A 217 -0.64 -5.13 14.68
CA PHE A 217 -0.61 -5.60 13.30
C PHE A 217 -1.47 -6.85 13.03
N GLU A 218 -1.71 -7.70 14.03
CA GLU A 218 -2.48 -8.94 13.86
C GLU A 218 -3.83 -8.89 14.59
N GLY A 219 -3.86 -8.15 15.70
CA GLY A 219 -4.91 -8.26 16.71
C GLY A 219 -5.96 -7.15 16.70
N LYS A 220 -6.79 -7.20 17.74
CA LYS A 220 -7.94 -6.31 17.97
C LYS A 220 -7.55 -4.84 18.13
N ILE A 221 -6.36 -4.54 18.67
CA ILE A 221 -5.89 -3.15 18.82
C ILE A 221 -5.81 -2.46 17.45
N GLY A 222 -5.27 -3.14 16.45
CA GLY A 222 -5.23 -2.63 15.07
C GLY A 222 -6.60 -2.31 14.50
N GLY A 223 -7.53 -3.26 14.61
CA GLY A 223 -8.92 -3.07 14.17
C GLY A 223 -9.61 -1.91 14.90
N GLY A 224 -9.40 -1.79 16.22
CA GLY A 224 -9.94 -0.70 17.03
C GLY A 224 -9.40 0.67 16.63
N ILE A 225 -8.10 0.78 16.34
CA ILE A 225 -7.49 2.03 15.85
C ILE A 225 -8.08 2.43 14.50
N PHE A 226 -8.27 1.48 13.58
CA PHE A 226 -8.95 1.76 12.30
C PHE A 226 -10.38 2.27 12.50
N VAL A 227 -11.16 1.65 13.40
CA VAL A 227 -12.52 2.10 13.73
C VAL A 227 -12.51 3.53 14.27
N PHE A 228 -11.61 3.81 15.22
CA PHE A 228 -11.46 5.15 15.80
C PHE A 228 -11.11 6.19 14.73
N ASP A 229 -10.11 5.90 13.89
CA ASP A 229 -9.69 6.78 12.81
C ASP A 229 -10.81 7.04 11.79
N THR A 230 -11.61 6.03 11.48
CA THR A 230 -12.75 6.16 10.55
C THR A 230 -13.82 7.10 11.10
N ILE A 231 -14.16 6.96 12.39
CA ILE A 231 -15.26 7.70 13.01
C ILE A 231 -14.84 9.13 13.37
N PHE A 232 -13.66 9.30 13.97
CA PHE A 232 -13.28 10.55 14.61
C PHE A 232 -12.26 11.37 13.81
N ALA A 233 -11.48 10.73 12.94
CA ALA A 233 -10.34 11.39 12.29
C ALA A 233 -10.15 11.04 10.79
N PRO A 234 -11.20 10.90 9.96
CA PRO A 234 -11.04 10.36 8.60
C PRO A 234 -10.15 11.21 7.68
N LEU A 235 -10.05 12.52 7.93
CA LEU A 235 -9.21 13.45 7.17
C LEU A 235 -7.73 13.40 7.56
N THR A 236 -7.41 13.01 8.80
CA THR A 236 -6.05 13.06 9.34
C THR A 236 -5.46 11.68 9.64
N SER A 237 -6.28 10.63 9.59
CA SER A 237 -5.88 9.23 9.75
C SER A 237 -4.71 8.85 8.85
N ARG A 238 -3.88 7.92 9.30
CA ARG A 238 -2.74 7.36 8.56
C ARG A 238 -2.59 5.91 8.97
N PHE A 239 -2.35 5.02 8.01
CA PHE A 239 -2.03 3.62 8.31
C PHE A 239 -0.83 3.58 9.27
N PRO A 240 -1.00 3.07 10.50
CA PRO A 240 0.04 3.11 11.50
C PRO A 240 1.36 2.46 11.06
N CYS A 241 2.48 3.13 11.34
CA CYS A 241 3.83 2.69 10.99
C CYS A 241 4.11 2.53 9.48
N PHE A 242 3.31 3.16 8.61
CA PHE A 242 3.54 3.13 7.16
C PHE A 242 3.30 4.47 6.46
N GLU A 243 2.11 5.08 6.62
CA GLU A 243 1.74 6.36 5.98
C GLU A 243 2.16 7.61 6.77
#